data_AF-A0A7V8A7S2-F1
#
_entry.id   AF-A0A7V8A7S2-F1
#
_cell.length_a   1.000
_cell.length_b   1.000
_cell.length_c   1.000
_cell.angle_alpha   90.00
_cell.angle_beta   90.00
_cell.angle_gamma   90.00
#
_symmetry.space_group_name_H-M   'P 1'
#
loop_
_entity.id
_entity.type
_entity.pdbx_description
1 polymer ?
#
loop_
_entity_poly.entity_id
_entity_poly.type
_entity_poly.pdbx_seq_one_letter_code
_entity_poly.pdbx_strand_id
1 'polypeptide(L)' 'MSEAGGSIDADIVQRLATEIKELCDCGVQVGLVIGGGNILRGAEKASQGLDRVTGDQMGMLATVINALAMQ' A
#
# COMPACT_ATOMS: atom_id res chain seq x y z
N MET A 1 -7.21 -0.43 -16.68
CA MET A 1 -8.01 0.16 -15.57
C MET A 1 -8.97 -0.92 -15.16
N SER A 2 -8.77 -1.53 -14.00
CA SER A 2 -9.72 -2.50 -13.45
C SER A 2 -11.04 -1.78 -13.16
N GLU A 3 -12.17 -2.42 -13.46
CA GLU A 3 -13.52 -1.81 -13.41
C GLU A 3 -14.04 -1.52 -11.98
N ALA A 4 -13.24 -1.79 -10.94
CA ALA A 4 -13.50 -1.30 -9.60
C ALA A 4 -12.56 -0.11 -9.32
N GLY A 5 -13.09 1.11 -9.28
CA GLY A 5 -12.37 2.34 -8.96
C GLY A 5 -11.89 2.42 -7.50
N GLY A 6 -11.28 1.35 -6.98
CA GLY A 6 -10.65 1.28 -5.66
C GLY A 6 -9.18 1.69 -5.74
N SER A 7 -8.66 2.22 -4.62
CA SER A 7 -7.24 2.54 -4.45
C SER A 7 -6.33 1.31 -4.38
N ILE A 8 -6.89 0.09 -4.34
CA ILE A 8 -6.17 -1.19 -4.22
C ILE A 8 -6.71 -2.14 -5.29
N ASP A 9 -5.81 -2.67 -6.12
CA ASP A 9 -6.13 -3.64 -7.18
C ASP A 9 -5.73 -5.05 -6.71
N ALA A 10 -6.72 -5.94 -6.59
CA ALA A 10 -6.53 -7.30 -6.08
C ALA A 10 -5.63 -8.15 -6.97
N ASP A 11 -5.69 -7.98 -8.30
CA ASP A 11 -4.87 -8.76 -9.23
C ASP A 11 -3.39 -8.39 -9.10
N ILE A 12 -3.09 -7.10 -8.88
CA ILE A 12 -1.73 -6.63 -8.64
C ILE A 12 -1.20 -7.19 -7.32
N VAL A 13 -2.01 -7.14 -6.26
CA VAL A 13 -1.62 -7.67 -4.94
C VAL A 13 -1.36 -9.17 -5.02
N GLN A 14 -2.26 -9.94 -5.65
CA GLN A 14 -2.10 -11.39 -5.82
C GLN A 14 -0.84 -11.74 -6.62
N ARG A 15 -0.53 -10.99 -7.66
CA ARG A 15 0.70 -11.19 -8.44
C ARG A 15 1.94 -10.98 -7.58
N LEU A 16 2.02 -9.87 -6.85
CA LEU A 16 3.15 -9.57 -5.95
C LEU A 16 3.29 -10.61 -4.84
N ALA A 17 2.19 -11.04 -4.24
CA ALA A 17 2.19 -12.10 -3.22
C ALA A 17 2.75 -13.42 -3.77
N THR A 18 2.43 -13.75 -5.02
CA THR A 18 2.95 -14.95 -5.70
C THR A 18 4.47 -14.85 -5.92
N GLU A 19 4.95 -13.72 -6.43
CA GLU A 19 6.39 -13.47 -6.62
C GLU A 19 7.16 -13.53 -5.28
N ILE A 20 6.61 -12.96 -4.21
CA ILE A 20 7.21 -13.04 -2.86
C ILE A 20 7.23 -14.48 -2.36
N LYS A 21 6.15 -15.23 -2.58
CA LYS A 21 6.06 -16.64 -2.19
C LYS A 21 7.13 -17.47 -2.88
N GLU A 22 7.37 -17.27 -4.17
CA GLU A 22 8.43 -17.97 -4.90
C GLU A 22 9.82 -17.74 -4.28
N LEU A 23 10.12 -16.51 -3.84
CA LEU A 23 11.37 -16.20 -3.14
C LEU A 23 11.47 -16.92 -1.79
N CYS A 24 10.38 -16.91 -1.00
CA CYS A 24 10.31 -17.64 0.26
C CYS A 24 10.47 -19.16 0.06
N ASP A 25 9.85 -19.72 -0.98
CA ASP A 25 9.96 -21.14 -1.32
C ASP A 25 11.40 -21.52 -1.76
N CYS A 26 12.17 -20.56 -2.28
CA CYS A 26 13.61 -20.70 -2.53
C CYS A 26 14.49 -20.58 -1.27
N GLY A 27 13.90 -20.40 -0.09
CA GLY A 27 14.61 -20.26 1.19
C GLY A 27 15.10 -18.85 1.50
N VAL A 28 14.67 -17.83 0.74
CA VAL A 28 15.02 -16.43 1.00
C VAL A 28 14.15 -15.87 2.12
N GLN A 29 14.75 -15.17 3.08
CA GLN A 29 14.01 -14.43 4.10
C GLN A 29 13.62 -13.05 3.56
N VAL A 30 12.32 -12.80 3.43
CA VAL A 30 11.79 -11.56 2.87
C VAL A 30 11.23 -10.67 3.97
N GLY A 31 11.67 -9.40 3.99
CA GLY A 31 11.04 -8.33 4.76
C GLY A 31 10.37 -7.34 3.82
N LEU A 32 9.14 -6.91 4.15
CA LEU A 32 8.35 -6.02 3.31
C LEU A 32 8.05 -4.70 4.02
N VAL A 33 8.22 -3.59 3.29
CA VAL A 33 7.79 -2.25 3.72
C VAL A 33 6.84 -1.72 2.65
N ILE A 34 5.58 -1.47 3.04
CA ILE A 34 4.53 -1.08 2.09
C ILE A 34 4.17 0.40 2.31
N GLY A 35 4.28 1.20 1.25
CA GLY A 35 3.83 2.60 1.26
C GLY A 35 2.32 2.74 1.10
N GLY A 36 1.76 3.90 1.42
CA GLY A 36 0.31 4.21 1.36
C GLY A 36 -0.13 5.14 0.22
N GLY A 37 0.77 5.44 -0.74
CA GLY A 37 0.59 6.50 -1.73
C GLY A 37 -0.51 6.27 -2.78
N ASN A 38 -1.01 5.05 -2.90
CA ASN A 38 -2.19 4.69 -3.70
C ASN A 38 -3.51 5.08 -3.03
N ILE A 39 -3.53 5.20 -1.70
CA ILE A 39 -4.71 5.61 -0.90
C ILE A 39 -4.62 7.09 -0.54
N LEU A 40 -3.45 7.54 -0.08
CA LEU A 40 -3.23 8.91 0.36
C LEU A 40 -1.87 9.42 -0.09
N ARG A 41 -1.86 10.45 -0.92
CA ARG A 41 -0.66 11.21 -1.27
C ARG A 41 -0.56 12.42 -0.35
N GLY A 42 0.22 12.31 0.72
CA GLY A 42 0.33 13.36 1.74
C GLY A 42 0.66 14.75 1.19
N ALA A 43 1.48 14.82 0.13
CA ALA A 43 1.83 16.06 -0.55
C ALA A 43 0.64 16.76 -1.26
N GLU A 44 -0.36 16.00 -1.72
CA GLU A 44 -1.52 16.54 -2.44
C GLU A 44 -2.63 17.04 -1.50
N LYS A 45 -2.64 16.63 -0.22
CA LYS A 45 -3.64 17.10 0.77
C LYS A 45 -3.17 18.23 1.66
N ALA A 46 -1.85 18.39 1.84
CA ALA A 46 -1.30 19.58 2.49
C ALA A 46 -1.69 20.88 1.74
N SER A 47 -1.94 20.81 0.43
CA SER A 47 -2.44 21.93 -0.37
C SER A 47 -3.95 22.19 -0.24
N GLN A 48 -4.70 21.28 0.41
CA GLN A 48 -6.17 21.36 0.56
C GLN A 48 -6.61 21.81 1.97
N GLY A 49 -5.69 22.34 2.78
CA GLY A 49 -6.00 22.86 4.12
C GLY A 49 -6.01 21.81 5.23
N LEU A 50 -5.56 20.59 4.94
CA LEU A 50 -5.34 19.56 5.97
C LEU A 50 -4.01 19.83 6.69
N ASP A 51 -4.04 19.84 8.02
CA ASP A 51 -2.81 19.92 8.82
C ASP A 51 -1.84 18.79 8.46
N ARG A 52 -0.56 19.13 8.31
CA ARG A 52 0.47 18.22 7.82
C ARG A 52 0.60 16.97 8.70
N VAL A 53 0.50 17.14 10.02
CA VAL A 53 0.59 16.02 10.98
C VAL A 53 -0.58 15.06 10.79
N THR A 54 -1.78 15.59 10.60
CA THR A 54 -2.97 14.77 10.30
C THR A 54 -2.81 14.02 8.98
N GLY A 55 -2.26 14.67 7.95
CA GLY A 55 -1.95 14.04 6.67
C GLY A 55 -0.95 12.89 6.79
N ASP A 56 0.10 13.05 7.60
CA ASP A 56 1.10 12.00 7.85
C ASP A 56 0.49 10.81 8.61
N GLN A 57 -0.36 11.06 9.60
CA GLN A 57 -1.09 10.00 10.33
C GLN A 57 -2.01 9.21 9.41
N MET A 58 -2.77 9.89 8.55
CA MET A 58 -3.59 9.24 7.53
C MET A 58 -2.73 8.41 6.56
N GLY A 59 -1.53 8.89 6.22
CA GLY A 59 -0.55 8.16 5.42
C GLY A 59 -0.08 6.88 6.09
N MET A 60 0.21 6.92 7.39
CA MET A 60 0.56 5.71 8.16
C MET A 60 -0.60 4.71 8.19
N LEU A 61 -1.85 5.16 8.36
CA LEU A 61 -3.01 4.26 8.28
C LEU A 61 -3.13 3.62 6.89
N ALA A 62 -2.86 4.38 5.81
CA ALA A 62 -2.83 3.83 4.46
C ALA A 62 -1.76 2.72 4.29
N THR A 63 -0.59 2.84 4.94
CA THR A 63 0.41 1.74 4.95
C THR A 63 -0.12 0.48 5.63
N VAL A 64 -0.87 0.62 6.72
CA VAL A 64 -1.48 -0.51 7.44
C VAL A 64 -2.56 -1.17 6.58
N ILE A 65 -3.39 -0.39 5.88
CA ILE A 65 -4.42 -0.92 4.98
C ILE A 65 -3.78 -1.76 3.86
N ASN A 66 -2.71 -1.27 3.23
CA ASN A 66 -2.04 -2.05 2.18
C ASN A 66 -1.33 -3.29 2.73
N ALA A 67 -0.80 -3.25 3.96
CA ALA A 67 -0.25 -4.42 4.63
C ALA A 67 -1.32 -5.49 4.88
N LEU A 68 -2.54 -5.09 5.27
CA LEU A 68 -3.68 -6.00 5.41
C LEU A 68 -4.14 -6.56 4.06
N ALA A 69 -4.08 -5.77 2.98
CA ALA A 69 -4.42 -6.28 1.65
C ALA A 69 -3.43 -7.36 1.15
N MET A 70 -2.17 -7.30 1.57
CA MET A 70 -1.11 -8.24 1.20
C MET A 70 -1.10 -9.54 2.05
N GLN A 71 -1.83 -9.58 3.17
CA GLN A 71 -1.92 -10.75 4.06
C GLN A 71 -2.65 -11.92 3.40
#